data_AF-A0A7Y3DD99-F1
#
_entry.id   AF-A0A7Y3DD99-F1
#
_cell.length_a   1.000
_cell.length_b   1.000
_cell.length_c   1.000
_cell.angle_alpha   90.00
_cell.angle_beta   90.00
_cell.angle_gamma   90.00
#
_symmetry.space_group_name_H-M   'P 1'
#
loop_
_entity.id
_entity.type
_entity.pdbx_description
1 polymer ?
#
loop_
_entity_poly.entity_id
_entity_poly.type
_entity_poly.pdbx_seq_one_letter_code
_entity_poly.pdbx_strand_id
1 'polypeptide(L)'
;MRSSWKLVASLSALVALVIGVVGIQAQRDLALREARVQRVDLEARVDLARMELGDLSLENAPAAELDRRARAIAETSGTRVTLIARDGRVVADSAVPSTRLSQLDDHGQRAEVVAALREGRGYA
;
A
#
# COMPACT_ATOMS: atom_id res chain seq x y z
N MET A 1 12.85 -59.92 -5.07
CA MET A 1 12.23 -58.89 -5.95
C MET A 1 11.05 -58.13 -5.32
N ARG A 2 10.41 -58.59 -4.23
CA ARG A 2 9.29 -57.87 -3.57
C ARG A 2 9.69 -56.71 -2.63
N SER A 3 10.96 -56.62 -2.21
CA SER A 3 11.42 -55.65 -1.21
C SER A 3 11.88 -54.31 -1.78
N SER A 4 12.34 -54.28 -3.04
CA SER A 4 12.84 -53.06 -3.69
C SER A 4 11.73 -52.06 -4.01
N TRP A 5 10.52 -52.53 -4.32
CA TRP A 5 9.35 -51.66 -4.52
C TRP A 5 9.08 -50.79 -3.29
N LYS A 6 9.14 -51.35 -2.08
CA LYS A 6 8.83 -50.62 -0.84
C LYS A 6 9.83 -49.50 -0.60
N LEU A 7 11.11 -49.74 -0.89
CA LEU A 7 12.17 -48.73 -0.80
C LEU A 7 11.95 -47.61 -1.82
N VAL A 8 11.67 -47.97 -3.08
CA VAL A 8 11.36 -46.99 -4.13
C VAL A 8 10.13 -46.16 -3.76
N ALA A 9 9.05 -46.79 -3.30
CA ALA A 9 7.84 -46.08 -2.87
C ALA A 9 8.10 -45.13 -1.69
N SER A 10 8.88 -45.57 -0.68
CA SER A 10 9.24 -44.73 0.47
C SER A 10 10.14 -43.56 0.08
N LEU A 11 11.08 -43.78 -0.84
CA LEU A 11 11.99 -42.75 -1.34
C LEU A 11 11.22 -41.74 -2.20
N SER A 12 10.34 -42.20 -3.09
CA SER A 12 9.46 -41.33 -3.88
C SER A 12 8.54 -40.50 -2.99
N ALA A 13 7.97 -41.08 -1.92
CA ALA A 13 7.14 -40.36 -0.96
C ALA A 13 7.94 -39.30 -0.20
N LEU A 14 9.18 -39.62 0.22
CA LEU A 14 10.06 -38.66 0.87
C LEU A 14 10.45 -37.50 -0.07
N VAL A 15 10.78 -37.80 -1.32
CA VAL A 15 11.09 -36.78 -2.35
C VAL A 15 9.87 -35.89 -2.59
N ALA A 16 8.67 -36.46 -2.73
CA ALA A 16 7.44 -35.70 -2.90
C ALA A 16 7.16 -34.80 -1.68
N LEU A 17 7.39 -35.30 -0.47
CA LEU A 17 7.24 -34.52 0.76
C LEU A 17 8.21 -33.33 0.79
N VAL A 18 9.49 -33.55 0.47
CA VAL A 18 10.51 -32.49 0.43
C VAL A 18 10.15 -31.44 -0.62
N ILE A 19 9.77 -31.85 -1.83
CA ILE A 19 9.32 -30.93 -2.89
C ILE A 19 8.09 -30.14 -2.44
N GLY A 20 7.13 -30.80 -1.79
CA GLY A 20 5.93 -30.15 -1.26
C GLY A 20 6.24 -29.08 -0.21
N VAL A 21 7.12 -29.38 0.75
CA VAL A 21 7.53 -28.43 1.79
C VAL A 21 8.28 -27.23 1.20
N VAL A 22 9.22 -27.48 0.27
CA VAL A 22 9.95 -26.41 -0.41
C VAL A 22 9.01 -25.54 -1.25
N GLY A 23 8.06 -26.16 -1.95
CA GLY A 23 7.05 -25.46 -2.74
C GLY A 23 6.18 -24.53 -1.86
N ILE A 24 5.72 -25.02 -0.71
CA ILE A 24 4.92 -24.22 0.24
C ILE A 24 5.74 -23.05 0.80
N GLN A 25 7.01 -23.27 1.15
CA GLN A 25 7.92 -22.22 1.61
C GLN A 25 8.12 -21.15 0.53
N ALA A 26 8.43 -21.56 -0.70
CA ALA A 26 8.66 -20.65 -1.81
C ALA A 26 7.42 -19.80 -2.14
N GLN A 27 6.22 -20.38 -2.08
CA GLN A 27 4.97 -19.64 -2.28
C GLN A 27 4.73 -18.59 -1.18
N ARG A 28 5.02 -18.93 0.08
CA ARG A 28 4.92 -17.97 1.19
C ARG A 28 5.91 -16.82 1.04
N ASP A 29 7.14 -17.12 0.63
CA ASP A 29 8.18 -16.12 0.41
C ASP A 29 7.85 -15.20 -0.77
N LEU A 30 7.29 -15.74 -1.86
CA LEU A 30 6.83 -14.96 -3.00
C LEU A 30 5.75 -13.96 -2.59
N ALA A 31 4.74 -14.39 -1.82
CA ALA A 31 3.69 -13.51 -1.33
C ALA A 31 4.22 -12.36 -0.45
N LEU A 32 5.20 -12.65 0.42
CA LEU A 32 5.84 -11.62 1.26
C LEU A 32 6.71 -10.66 0.45
N ARG A 33 7.38 -11.14 -0.61
CA ARG A 33 8.18 -10.31 -1.51
C ARG A 33 7.32 -9.37 -2.33
N GLU A 34 6.21 -9.85 -2.88
CA GLU A 34 5.26 -9.02 -3.64
C GLU A 34 4.73 -7.87 -2.76
N ALA A 35 4.30 -8.19 -1.54
CA ALA A 35 3.84 -7.18 -0.59
C ALA A 35 4.96 -6.16 -0.25
N ARG A 36 6.21 -6.60 -0.12
CA ARG A 36 7.34 -5.70 0.16
C ARG A 36 7.64 -4.79 -1.02
N VAL A 37 7.64 -5.32 -2.25
CA VAL A 37 7.90 -4.53 -3.46
C VAL A 37 6.83 -3.46 -3.64
N GLN A 38 5.55 -3.79 -3.43
CA GLN A 38 4.45 -2.82 -3.46
C GLN A 38 4.63 -1.70 -2.43
N ARG A 39 5.10 -2.02 -1.23
CA ARG A 39 5.35 -1.00 -0.18
C ARG A 39 6.48 -0.05 -0.54
N VAL A 40 7.59 -0.57 -1.08
CA VAL A 40 8.73 0.27 -1.49
C VAL A 40 8.32 1.23 -2.62
N ASP A 41 7.53 0.76 -3.57
CA ASP A 41 6.99 1.62 -4.65
C ASP A 41 6.04 2.70 -4.09
N LEU A 42 5.17 2.33 -3.14
CA LEU A 42 4.29 3.30 -2.47
C LEU A 42 5.09 4.37 -1.72
N GLU A 43 6.14 3.97 -0.99
CA GLU A 43 6.99 4.90 -0.23
C GLU A 43 7.68 5.89 -1.14
N ALA A 44 8.25 5.43 -2.26
CA ALA A 44 8.86 6.32 -3.25
C ALA A 44 7.85 7.34 -3.81
N ARG A 45 6.61 6.91 -4.08
CA ARG A 45 5.54 7.82 -4.54
C ARG A 45 5.13 8.83 -3.47
N VAL A 46 5.08 8.43 -2.20
CA VAL A 46 4.80 9.35 -1.08
C VAL A 46 5.91 10.38 -0.92
N ASP A 47 7.17 10.01 -1.09
CA ASP A 47 8.27 10.96 -0.99
C ASP A 47 8.27 11.96 -2.15
N LEU A 48 7.93 11.54 -3.37
CA LEU A 48 7.68 12.47 -4.49
C LEU A 48 6.51 13.41 -4.20
N ALA A 49 5.41 12.89 -3.63
CA ALA A 49 4.27 13.71 -3.22
C ALA A 49 4.65 14.75 -2.17
N ARG A 50 5.50 14.40 -1.21
CA ARG A 50 6.02 15.33 -0.20
C ARG A 50 6.88 16.43 -0.81
N MET A 51 7.74 16.09 -1.77
CA MET A 51 8.55 17.09 -2.49
C MET A 51 7.67 18.07 -3.26
N GLU A 52 6.59 17.58 -3.89
CA GLU A 52 5.65 18.41 -4.64
C GLU A 52 4.77 19.29 -3.73
N LEU A 53 4.39 18.79 -2.55
CA LEU A 53 3.65 19.56 -1.54
C LEU A 53 4.53 20.63 -0.88
N GLY A 54 5.82 20.37 -0.66
CA GLY A 54 6.74 21.29 0.00
C GLY A 54 6.21 21.77 1.35
N ASP A 55 6.32 23.08 1.62
CA ASP A 55 5.84 23.73 2.85
C ASP A 55 4.36 24.15 2.80
N LEU A 56 3.56 23.56 1.91
CA LEU A 56 2.16 23.91 1.78
C LEU A 56 1.37 23.53 3.05
N SER A 57 0.86 24.53 3.76
CA SER A 57 -0.05 24.31 4.88
C SER A 57 -1.44 23.90 4.37
N LEU A 58 -1.83 22.65 4.61
CA LEU A 58 -3.16 22.13 4.27
C LEU A 58 -4.31 22.88 4.97
N GLU A 59 -4.03 23.57 6.08
CA GLU A 59 -5.03 24.31 6.85
C GLU A 59 -5.28 25.71 6.30
N ASN A 60 -4.27 26.34 5.70
CA ASN A 60 -4.33 27.74 5.26
C ASN A 60 -4.33 27.90 3.73
N ALA A 61 -4.00 26.84 2.98
CA ALA A 61 -3.95 26.90 1.54
C ALA A 61 -5.35 27.04 0.92
N PRO A 62 -5.50 27.81 -0.18
CA PRO A 62 -6.75 27.88 -0.91
C PRO A 62 -7.16 26.48 -1.42
N ALA A 63 -8.46 26.15 -1.34
CA ALA A 63 -8.95 24.84 -1.79
C ALA A 63 -8.56 24.52 -3.23
N ALA A 64 -8.58 25.51 -4.14
CA ALA A 64 -8.16 25.35 -5.53
C ALA A 64 -6.67 24.99 -5.68
N GLU A 65 -5.80 25.47 -4.78
CA GLU A 65 -4.38 25.12 -4.76
C GLU A 65 -4.22 23.65 -4.34
N LEU A 66 -4.88 23.24 -3.26
CA LEU A 66 -4.86 21.86 -2.76
C LEU A 66 -5.35 20.88 -3.81
N ASP A 67 -6.45 21.22 -4.49
CA ASP A 67 -7.04 20.46 -5.58
C ASP A 67 -6.07 20.31 -6.75
N ARG A 68 -5.38 21.40 -7.14
CA ARG A 68 -4.38 21.38 -8.21
C ARG A 68 -3.18 20.50 -7.84
N ARG A 69 -2.69 20.60 -6.60
CA ARG A 69 -1.56 19.79 -6.10
C ARG A 69 -1.91 18.31 -6.03
N ALA A 70 -3.08 17.96 -5.49
CA ALA A 70 -3.55 16.57 -5.44
C ALA A 70 -3.61 15.95 -6.84
N ARG A 71 -4.09 16.69 -7.84
CA ARG A 71 -4.14 16.25 -9.25
C ARG A 71 -2.74 16.13 -9.87
N ALA A 72 -1.86 17.11 -9.67
CA ALA A 72 -0.49 17.07 -10.20
C ALA A 72 0.31 15.87 -9.66
N ILE A 73 0.17 15.58 -8.36
CA ILE A 73 0.78 14.41 -7.73
C ILE A 73 0.18 13.14 -8.31
N ALA A 74 -1.15 13.07 -8.46
CA ALA A 74 -1.81 11.90 -9.02
C ALA A 74 -1.40 11.60 -10.47
N GLU A 75 -1.24 12.64 -11.30
CA GLU A 75 -0.76 12.51 -12.68
C GLU A 75 0.68 11.98 -12.74
N THR A 76 1.55 12.52 -11.89
CA THR A 76 2.98 12.13 -11.88
C THR A 76 3.19 10.76 -11.24
N SER A 77 2.48 10.47 -10.16
CA SER A 77 2.59 9.21 -9.43
C SER A 77 1.74 8.10 -10.03
N GLY A 78 0.77 8.39 -10.91
CA GLY A 78 -0.16 7.40 -11.45
C GLY A 78 -1.06 6.73 -10.40
N THR A 79 -1.26 7.36 -9.23
CA THR A 79 -2.12 6.85 -8.14
C THR A 79 -3.17 7.88 -7.73
N ARG A 80 -4.26 7.42 -7.10
CA ARG A 80 -5.21 8.34 -6.47
C ARG A 80 -4.56 8.97 -5.23
N VAL A 81 -4.70 10.28 -5.11
CA VAL A 81 -4.15 11.08 -4.02
C VAL A 81 -5.28 11.77 -3.29
N THR A 82 -5.29 11.64 -1.97
CA THR A 82 -6.24 12.31 -1.07
C THR A 82 -5.46 13.08 -0.03
N LEU A 83 -5.69 14.39 0.07
CA LEU A 83 -5.08 15.24 1.09
C LEU A 83 -6.03 15.28 2.29
N ILE A 84 -5.52 14.88 3.45
CA ILE A 84 -6.28 14.75 4.70
C ILE A 84 -5.67 15.72 5.72
N ALA A 85 -6.50 16.59 6.29
CA ALA A 85 -6.09 17.50 7.36
C ALA A 85 -5.86 16.74 8.67
N ARG A 86 -5.18 17.37 9.65
CA ARG A 86 -4.86 16.73 10.95
C ARG A 86 -6.09 16.28 11.74
N ASP A 87 -7.25 16.89 11.49
CA ASP A 87 -8.54 16.55 12.09
C ASP A 87 -9.18 15.29 11.46
N GLY A 88 -8.63 14.75 10.36
CA GLY A 88 -9.17 13.58 9.65
C GLY A 88 -10.00 13.93 8.42
N ARG A 89 -10.30 15.21 8.20
CA ARG A 89 -11.14 15.67 7.09
C ARG A 89 -10.38 15.66 5.77
N VAL A 90 -11.06 15.21 4.71
CA VAL A 90 -10.54 15.30 3.35
C VAL A 90 -10.63 16.74 2.85
N VAL A 91 -9.48 17.34 2.53
CA VAL A 91 -9.38 18.72 2.02
C VAL A 91 -9.17 18.82 0.52
N ALA A 92 -8.69 17.75 -0.12
CA ALA A 92 -8.64 17.60 -1.57
C ALA A 92 -8.56 16.12 -1.96
N ASP A 93 -9.05 15.77 -3.15
CA ASP A 93 -8.95 14.42 -3.70
C ASP A 93 -8.77 14.50 -5.22
N SER A 94 -7.88 13.67 -5.77
CA SER A 94 -7.58 13.68 -7.20
C SER A 94 -8.69 13.07 -8.07
N ALA A 95 -9.54 12.20 -7.51
CA ALA A 95 -10.64 11.53 -8.20
C ALA A 95 -12.01 12.14 -7.89
N VAL A 96 -12.14 12.90 -6.80
CA VAL A 96 -13.39 13.54 -6.37
C VAL A 96 -13.28 15.06 -6.51
N PRO A 97 -14.16 15.71 -7.30
CA PRO A 97 -14.16 17.17 -7.42
C PRO A 97 -14.37 17.85 -6.07
N SER A 98 -13.77 19.03 -5.88
CA SER A 98 -13.89 19.86 -4.67
C SER A 98 -15.35 20.09 -4.22
N THR A 99 -16.28 20.23 -5.17
CA THR A 99 -17.72 20.41 -4.90
C THR A 99 -18.40 19.20 -4.26
N ARG A 100 -17.77 18.02 -4.29
CA ARG A 100 -18.29 16.76 -3.74
C ARG A 100 -17.47 16.23 -2.57
N LEU A 101 -16.43 16.95 -2.10
CA LEU A 101 -15.62 16.50 -0.97
C LEU A 101 -16.42 16.36 0.32
N SER A 102 -17.46 17.17 0.52
CA SER A 102 -18.36 17.08 1.67
C SER A 102 -19.20 15.78 1.70
N GLN A 103 -19.21 15.01 0.61
CA GLN A 103 -19.87 13.71 0.53
C GLN A 103 -18.93 12.56 0.93
N LEU A 104 -17.63 12.83 1.13
CA LEU A 104 -16.67 11.85 1.60
C LEU A 104 -16.74 11.73 3.12
N ASP A 105 -16.63 10.49 3.59
CA ASP A 105 -16.53 10.20 5.02
C ASP A 105 -15.26 10.81 5.60
N ASP A 106 -15.34 11.22 6.87
CA ASP A 106 -14.16 11.60 7.63
C ASP A 106 -13.22 10.39 7.77
N HIS A 107 -11.93 10.61 7.51
CA HIS A 107 -10.91 9.57 7.51
C HIS A 107 -10.12 9.48 8.82
N GLY A 108 -10.41 10.32 9.81
CA GLY A 108 -9.66 10.40 11.07
C GLY A 108 -9.68 9.14 11.92
N GLN A 109 -10.66 8.25 11.74
CA GLN A 109 -10.77 6.98 12.47
C GLN A 109 -10.22 5.78 11.69
N ARG A 110 -9.77 5.97 10.45
CA ARG A 110 -9.13 4.89 9.67
C ARG A 110 -7.81 4.51 10.32
N ALA A 111 -7.59 3.22 10.53
CA ALA A 111 -6.43 2.72 11.28
C ALA A 111 -5.09 3.17 10.67
N GLU A 112 -5.02 3.21 9.34
CA GLU A 112 -3.87 3.70 8.58
C GLU A 112 -3.63 5.21 8.74
N VAL A 113 -4.69 6.02 8.91
CA VAL A 113 -4.55 7.47 9.14
C VAL A 113 -4.10 7.73 10.57
N VAL A 114 -4.68 7.02 11.54
CA VAL A 114 -4.25 7.07 12.94
C VAL A 114 -2.79 6.63 13.08
N ALA A 115 -2.39 5.55 12.41
CA ALA A 115 -1.00 5.11 12.35
C ALA A 115 -0.09 6.19 11.72
N ALA A 116 -0.51 6.79 10.60
CA ALA A 116 0.26 7.84 9.94
C ALA A 116 0.46 9.10 10.81
N LEU A 117 -0.53 9.48 11.61
CA LEU A 117 -0.41 10.59 12.57
C LEU A 117 0.59 10.28 13.69
N ARG A 118 0.70 9.01 14.10
CA ARG A 118 1.61 8.56 15.18
C ARG A 118 3.02 8.28 14.71
N GLU A 119 3.17 7.63 13.56
CA GLU A 119 4.42 7.03 13.07
C GLU A 119 4.95 7.71 11.81
N GLY A 120 4.21 8.68 11.25
CA GLY A 120 4.53 9.36 9.99
C GLY A 120 4.16 8.56 8.73
N ARG A 121 3.69 7.31 8.89
CA ARG A 121 3.21 6.41 7.81
C ARG A 121 2.14 5.45 8.37
N GLY A 122 1.27 4.94 7.50
CA GLY A 122 0.29 3.91 7.87
C GLY A 122 -0.21 3.18 6.63
N TYR A 123 -0.64 1.93 6.82
CA TYR A 123 -1.06 1.02 5.75
C TYR A 123 -2.31 0.26 6.20
N ALA A 124 -3.19 -0.05 5.25
CA ALA A 124 -4.35 -0.93 5.45
C ALA A 124 -3.97 -2.41 5.27
#